data_AF-A0A0A2VQ35-F1
#
_entry.id   AF-A0A0A2VQ35-F1
#
_cell.length_a   1.000
_cell.length_b   1.000
_cell.length_c   1.000
_cell.angle_alpha   90.00
_cell.angle_beta   90.00
_cell.angle_gamma   90.00
#
_symmetry.space_group_name_H-M   'P 1'
#
loop_
_entity.id
_entity.type
_entity.pdbx_description
1 polymer ?
#
loop_
_entity_poly.entity_id
_entity_poly.type
_entity_poly.pdbx_seq_one_letter_code
_entity_poly.pdbx_strand_id
1 'polypeptide(L)'
;MRGGPHQLRKGVAGKTLGARRSRKILKDAIKGITRPAIRRLARRGGVKRMSATIYDETRKVIKAHLTQVLYSLRKMGRTLYGFDPAMNQAAAEKMRRNKQVALRR
;
A
#
# COMPACT_ATOMS: atom_id res chain seq x y z
N MET A 1 3.24 -6.84 43.66
CA MET A 1 4.14 -5.67 43.63
C MET A 1 3.47 -4.57 42.82
N ARG A 2 3.30 -3.39 43.42
CA ARG A 2 2.38 -2.33 42.97
C ARG A 2 2.99 -1.50 41.84
N GLY A 3 2.22 -1.31 40.76
CA GLY A 3 2.60 -0.48 39.62
C GLY A 3 2.71 1.00 40.00
N GLY A 4 3.76 1.65 39.49
CA GLY A 4 3.99 3.07 39.66
C GLY A 4 3.02 3.93 38.82
N PRO A 5 2.88 5.22 39.15
CA PRO A 5 1.93 6.11 38.48
C PRO A 5 2.34 6.33 37.02
N HIS A 6 1.59 5.72 36.10
CA HIS A 6 1.63 6.09 34.69
C HIS A 6 1.08 7.51 34.59
N GLN A 7 1.92 8.48 34.25
CA GLN A 7 1.47 9.82 33.91
C GLN A 7 0.50 9.71 32.73
N LEU A 8 -0.80 9.72 33.01
CA LEU A 8 -1.86 9.85 32.03
C LEU A 8 -1.74 11.27 31.48
N ARG A 9 -1.25 11.39 30.24
CA ARG A 9 -1.16 12.69 29.58
C ARG A 9 -2.58 13.24 29.43
N LYS A 10 -2.76 14.38 30.10
CA LYS A 10 -3.90 15.30 30.10
C LYS A 10 -4.62 15.36 28.73
N GLY A 11 -5.89 14.98 28.77
CA GLY A 11 -7.01 15.32 27.87
C GLY A 11 -6.74 15.66 26.41
N VAL A 12 -7.27 14.83 25.51
CA VAL A 12 -8.31 15.27 24.57
C VAL A 12 -9.31 14.13 24.42
N ALA A 13 -10.50 14.32 24.98
CA ALA A 13 -11.65 13.47 24.72
C ALA A 13 -12.04 13.57 23.24
N GLY A 14 -12.45 12.44 22.66
CA GLY A 14 -13.23 12.30 21.43
C GLY A 14 -13.21 13.47 20.45
N LYS A 15 -12.30 13.39 19.47
CA LYS A 15 -12.53 13.78 18.07
C LYS A 15 -11.23 13.49 17.35
N THR A 16 -11.30 12.61 16.35
CA THR A 16 -10.33 12.56 15.26
C THR A 16 -9.99 13.97 14.83
N LEU A 17 -8.84 14.48 15.29
CA LEU A 17 -8.25 15.73 14.80
C LEU A 17 -8.30 15.66 13.28
N GLY A 18 -9.05 16.60 12.71
CA GLY A 18 -9.68 16.49 11.41
C GLY A 18 -8.86 15.70 10.41
N ALA A 19 -9.45 14.61 9.91
CA ALA A 19 -8.95 13.96 8.71
C ALA A 19 -8.95 15.04 7.61
N ARG A 20 -7.80 15.70 7.40
CA ARG A 20 -7.56 16.56 6.26
C ARG A 20 -7.94 15.70 5.06
N ARG A 21 -9.07 16.01 4.41
CA ARG A 21 -9.41 15.41 3.12
C ARG A 21 -8.35 15.88 2.14
N SER A 22 -7.26 15.13 2.10
CA SER A 22 -6.22 15.27 1.10
C SER A 22 -6.84 14.90 -0.24
N ARG A 23 -6.71 15.79 -1.23
CA ARG A 23 -6.87 15.42 -2.64
C ARG A 23 -5.99 14.20 -2.93
N LYS A 24 -6.43 13.29 -3.81
CA LYS A 24 -5.61 12.15 -4.26
C LYS A 24 -4.41 12.69 -5.04
N ILE A 25 -3.30 12.89 -4.33
CA ILE A 25 -1.99 13.10 -4.95
C ILE A 25 -1.53 11.73 -5.44
N LEU A 26 -1.05 11.66 -6.68
CA LEU A 26 -0.35 10.48 -7.21
C LEU A 26 0.85 10.20 -6.30
N LYS A 27 0.72 9.19 -5.46
CA LYS A 27 1.77 8.72 -4.57
C LYS A 27 2.25 7.37 -5.08
N ASP A 28 3.53 7.09 -4.86
CA ASP A 28 4.05 5.75 -5.09
C ASP A 28 3.26 4.74 -4.24
N ALA A 29 2.63 3.77 -4.92
CA ALA A 29 1.78 2.77 -4.32
C ALA A 29 2.52 1.96 -3.24
N ILE A 30 3.85 1.85 -3.35
CA ILE A 30 4.66 1.11 -2.37
C ILE A 30 4.61 1.72 -0.96
N LYS A 31 4.47 3.04 -0.85
CA LYS A 31 4.32 3.73 0.44
C LYS A 31 2.93 3.54 1.04
N GLY A 32 1.95 3.09 0.24
CA GLY A 32 0.64 2.63 0.69
C GLY A 32 0.73 1.40 1.60
N ILE A 33 1.81 0.61 1.50
CA ILE A 33 2.14 -0.44 2.46
C ILE A 33 2.74 0.22 3.71
N THR A 34 1.85 0.57 4.63
CA THR A 34 2.19 1.34 5.84
C THR A 34 2.95 0.50 6.87
N ARG A 35 3.75 1.16 7.73
CA ARG A 35 4.50 0.48 8.82
C ARG A 35 3.59 -0.35 9.76
N PRO A 36 2.37 0.11 10.12
CA PRO A 36 1.43 -0.71 10.88
C PRO A 36 0.98 -1.98 10.14
N ALA A 37 0.81 -1.92 8.82
CA ALA A 37 0.44 -3.10 8.03
C ALA A 37 1.55 -4.16 8.05
N ILE A 38 2.80 -3.76 7.82
CA ILE A 38 3.98 -4.63 7.93
C ILE A 38 4.09 -5.20 9.35
N ARG A 39 3.88 -4.38 10.37
CA ARG A 39 3.89 -4.84 11.76
C ARG A 39 2.83 -5.93 12.00
N ARG A 40 1.59 -5.74 11.51
CA ARG A 40 0.53 -6.75 11.65
C ARG A 40 0.90 -8.08 10.98
N LEU A 41 1.48 -8.04 9.79
CA LEU A 41 1.96 -9.24 9.10
C LEU A 41 3.06 -9.97 9.91
N ALA A 42 4.08 -9.22 10.34
CA ALA A 42 5.17 -9.78 11.13
C ALA A 42 4.68 -10.35 12.48
N ARG A 43 3.74 -9.67 13.15
CA ARG A 43 3.14 -10.19 14.39
C ARG A 43 2.36 -11.48 14.15
N ARG A 44 1.60 -11.58 13.05
CA ARG A 44 0.91 -12.81 12.66
C ARG A 44 1.90 -13.96 12.42
N GLY A 45 3.08 -13.63 11.89
CA GLY A 45 4.19 -14.58 11.72
C GLY A 45 5.04 -14.83 12.99
N GLY A 46 4.60 -14.41 14.18
CA GLY A 46 5.30 -14.69 15.44
C GLY A 46 6.53 -13.80 15.72
N VAL A 47 6.77 -12.76 14.92
CA VAL A 47 7.94 -11.88 15.12
C VAL A 47 7.77 -11.04 16.40
N LYS A 48 8.67 -11.21 17.38
CA LYS A 48 8.64 -10.53 18.69
C LYS A 48 9.26 -9.13 18.71
N ARG A 49 10.33 -8.88 17.96
CA ARG A 49 10.96 -7.55 17.81
C ARG A 49 11.35 -7.34 16.35
N MET A 50 11.26 -6.10 15.86
CA MET A 50 11.58 -5.74 14.48
C MET A 50 12.48 -4.52 14.46
N SER A 51 13.53 -4.58 13.63
CA SER A 51 14.38 -3.41 13.34
C SER A 51 13.65 -2.40 12.43
N ALA A 52 14.14 -1.16 12.41
CA ALA A 52 13.61 -0.10 11.56
C ALA A 52 13.90 -0.34 10.07
N THR A 53 15.02 -0.98 9.73
CA THR A 53 15.41 -1.26 8.34
C THR A 53 14.46 -2.23 7.63
N ILE A 54 13.75 -3.07 8.38
CA ILE A 54 12.84 -4.09 7.85
C ILE A 54 11.65 -3.50 7.09
N TYR A 55 11.20 -2.27 7.42
CA TYR A 55 10.03 -1.71 6.75
C TYR A 55 10.27 -1.44 5.26
N ASP A 56 11.46 -0.93 4.91
CA ASP A 56 11.79 -0.64 3.52
C ASP A 56 12.19 -1.92 2.78
N GLU A 57 12.88 -2.84 3.46
CA GLU A 57 13.23 -4.12 2.85
C GLU A 57 12.01 -4.98 2.54
N THR A 58 11.04 -5.02 3.46
CA THR A 58 9.78 -5.75 3.24
C THR A 58 9.01 -5.20 2.02
N ARG A 59 9.05 -3.89 1.78
CA ARG A 59 8.42 -3.28 0.61
C ARG A 59 9.07 -3.77 -0.69
N LYS A 60 10.40 -3.81 -0.75
CA LYS A 60 11.13 -4.33 -1.92
C LYS A 60 10.76 -5.79 -2.20
N VAL A 61 10.78 -6.62 -1.15
CA VAL A 61 10.43 -8.05 -1.25
C VAL A 61 9.01 -8.25 -1.74
N ILE A 62 8.02 -7.52 -1.19
CA ILE A 62 6.62 -7.61 -1.64
C ILE A 62 6.51 -7.28 -3.14
N LYS A 63 7.18 -6.21 -3.59
CA LYS A 63 7.15 -5.82 -5.00
C LYS A 63 7.75 -6.90 -5.90
N ALA A 64 8.94 -7.41 -5.54
CA ALA A 64 9.62 -8.45 -6.29
C ALA A 64 8.78 -9.73 -6.36
N HIS A 65 8.21 -10.16 -5.24
CA HIS A 65 7.37 -11.35 -5.16
C HIS A 65 6.11 -11.24 -6.03
N LEU A 66 5.40 -10.11 -5.97
CA LEU A 66 4.20 -9.90 -6.80
C LEU A 66 4.54 -9.90 -8.28
N THR A 67 5.66 -9.29 -8.68
CA THR A 67 6.13 -9.33 -10.07
C THR A 67 6.41 -10.76 -10.52
N GLN A 68 7.06 -11.56 -9.67
CA GLN A 68 7.34 -12.97 -9.97
C GLN A 68 6.06 -13.80 -10.11
N VAL A 69 5.12 -13.68 -9.17
CA VAL A 69 3.85 -14.41 -9.21
C VAL A 69 3.06 -14.09 -10.47
N LEU A 70 2.92 -12.81 -10.82
CA LEU A 70 2.22 -12.40 -12.04
C LEU A 70 2.91 -12.93 -13.30
N TYR A 71 4.23 -12.91 -13.34
CA TYR A 71 5.00 -13.47 -14.45
C TYR A 71 4.78 -14.98 -14.59
N SER A 72 4.87 -15.73 -13.49
CA SER A 72 4.66 -17.19 -13.48
C SER A 72 3.24 -17.56 -13.90
N LEU A 73 2.23 -16.89 -13.37
CA LEU A 73 0.82 -17.12 -13.71
C LEU A 73 0.54 -16.89 -15.20
N ARG A 74 1.10 -15.81 -15.77
CA ARG A 74 1.03 -15.54 -17.20
C ARG A 74 1.69 -16.65 -18.02
N LYS A 75 2.87 -17.13 -17.61
CA LYS A 75 3.59 -18.20 -18.32
C LYS A 75 2.83 -19.52 -18.33
N MET A 76 2.02 -19.79 -17.30
CA MET A 76 1.15 -20.97 -17.23
C MET A 76 -0.20 -20.79 -17.93
N GLY A 77 -0.44 -19.64 -18.59
CA GLY A 77 -1.74 -19.35 -19.22
C GLY A 77 -2.88 -19.06 -18.24
N ARG A 78 -2.58 -18.92 -16.94
CA ARG A 78 -3.56 -18.64 -15.87
C ARG A 78 -3.47 -17.17 -15.48
N THR A 79 -3.91 -16.28 -16.36
CA THR A 79 -3.83 -14.84 -16.10
C THR A 79 -4.80 -14.43 -14.99
N LEU A 80 -4.37 -13.50 -14.15
CA LEU A 80 -5.20 -12.99 -13.05
C LEU A 80 -5.99 -11.78 -13.55
N TYR A 81 -7.33 -11.89 -13.57
CA TYR A 81 -8.21 -10.84 -14.07
C TYR A 81 -7.96 -9.50 -13.37
N GLY A 82 -7.86 -8.43 -14.16
CA GLY A 82 -7.57 -7.08 -13.67
C GLY A 82 -6.09 -6.79 -13.38
N PHE A 83 -5.20 -7.78 -13.51
CA PHE A 83 -3.75 -7.62 -13.35
C PHE A 83 -2.96 -7.91 -14.64
N ASP A 84 -3.67 -8.19 -15.75
CA ASP A 84 -3.06 -8.43 -17.06
C ASP A 84 -2.61 -7.13 -17.73
N PRO A 85 -1.35 -7.02 -18.18
CA PRO A 85 -0.85 -5.86 -18.91
C PRO A 85 -1.69 -5.46 -20.13
N ALA A 86 -2.24 -6.42 -20.88
CA ALA A 86 -3.02 -6.12 -22.09
C ALA A 86 -4.31 -5.33 -21.78
N MET A 87 -4.99 -5.70 -20.70
CA MET A 87 -6.20 -5.00 -20.24
C MET A 87 -5.87 -3.59 -19.70
N ASN A 88 -4.75 -3.45 -19.00
CA ASN A 88 -4.31 -2.15 -18.47
C ASN A 88 -3.85 -1.19 -19.58
N GLN A 89 -3.21 -1.70 -20.64
CA GLN A 89 -2.84 -0.91 -21.82
C GLN A 89 -4.07 -0.34 -22.53
N ALA A 90 -5.09 -1.18 -22.77
CA ALA A 90 -6.35 -0.72 -23.37
C ALA A 90 -7.05 0.37 -22.51
N ALA A 91 -7.03 0.22 -21.18
CA ALA A 91 -7.55 1.23 -20.25
C ALA A 91 -6.73 2.54 -20.30
N ALA A 92 -5.39 2.45 -20.31
CA ALA A 92 -4.48 3.59 -20.40
C ALA A 92 -4.61 4.33 -21.74
N GLU A 93 -4.77 3.60 -22.84
CA GLU A 93 -5.00 4.15 -24.19
C GLU A 93 -6.36 4.83 -24.31
N LYS A 94 -7.42 4.23 -23.75
CA LYS A 94 -8.74 4.88 -23.66
C LYS A 94 -8.68 6.18 -22.86
N MET A 95 -7.94 6.19 -21.75
CA MET A 95 -7.72 7.40 -20.94
C MET A 95 -6.91 8.47 -21.69
N ARG A 96 -5.86 8.07 -22.43
CA ARG A 96 -5.07 8.98 -23.29
C ARG A 96 -5.92 9.58 -24.41
N ARG A 97 -6.77 8.79 -25.06
CA ARG A 97 -7.70 9.25 -26.10
C ARG A 97 -8.67 10.30 -25.55
N ASN A 98 -9.33 10.02 -24.42
CA ASN A 98 -10.25 10.97 -23.80
C ASN A 98 -9.55 12.28 -23.40
N LYS A 99 -8.29 12.22 -22.93
CA LYS A 99 -7.52 13.41 -22.56
C LYS A 99 -7.16 14.26 -23.77
N GLN A 100 -6.83 13.65 -24.91
CA GLN A 100 -6.60 14.38 -26.17
C GLN A 100 -7.87 15.03 -26.72
N VAL A 101 -9.02 14.37 -26.62
CA VAL A 101 -10.32 14.93 -27.03
C VAL A 101 -10.70 16.13 -26.15
N ALA A 102 -10.44 16.07 -24.84
CA ALA A 102 -10.70 17.17 -23.91
C ALA A 102 -9.78 18.39 -24.10
N LEU A 103 -8.58 18.21 -24.65
CA LEU A 103 -7.62 19.29 -24.94
C LEU A 103 -7.90 19.99 -26.29
N ARG A 104 -8.75 19.41 -27.13
CA ARG A 104 -9.14 19.95 -28.45
C ARG A 104 -10.50 20.66 -28.43
N ARG A 105 -11.11 20.83 -27.25
CA ARG A 105 -12.29 21.65 -26.98
C ARG A 105 -11.87 22.88 -26.20
#